data_AF-A0A080Z6N6-F1
#
_entry.id   AF-A0A080Z6N6-F1
#
_cell.length_a   1.000
_cell.length_b   1.000
_cell.length_c   1.000
_cell.angle_alpha   90.00
_cell.angle_beta   90.00
_cell.angle_gamma   90.00
#
_symmetry.space_group_name_H-M   'P 1'
#
loop_
_entity.id
_entity.type
_entity.pdbx_description
1 polymer ?
#
loop_
_entity_poly.entity_id
_entity_poly.type
_entity_poly.pdbx_seq_one_letter_code
_entity_poly.pdbx_strand_id
1 'polypeptide(L)'
;MVSGYFIDTVATSSGAPADEFLYVSNWDRYFGEIGDKFMALSEKDQSVRTHFGCDPPAVALRVALGTLLMDIYQRRLIPPLVYRLNRCNSNDVDVLTHFVESLNALREPVSESAYISTLLYYLIVYSEMWEKTTPDQQEMTARFMGSRISTGLVYQAKPPYCAFSKEKSDSCDEFEVGNYAAKGIIYERDQYWNKTATIPNNTSDLMCSGGLDPQTPPYVAESFFRALEGDNKELVSFDYIPHSSLGSSFMVDGDQESSTCGIKLLASYIMNDGDLKRLNRTCLDETPPFSLTIPLELMHSFMRTDDTYDGIYKTSLSIERPQGMGY
;
A
#
# COMPACT_ATOMS: atom_id res chain seq x y z
N MET A 1 -3.32 15.56 29.79
CA MET A 1 -4.60 15.52 29.04
C MET A 1 -4.23 15.40 27.57
N VAL A 2 -4.92 14.57 26.79
CA VAL A 2 -4.64 14.41 25.35
C VAL A 2 -5.48 15.43 24.59
N SER A 3 -4.84 16.35 23.86
CA SER A 3 -5.53 17.41 23.14
C SER A 3 -6.13 16.92 21.81
N GLY A 4 -5.54 15.91 21.18
CA GLY A 4 -6.04 15.33 19.94
C GLY A 4 -5.30 14.08 19.51
N TYR A 5 -5.91 13.33 18.60
CA TYR A 5 -5.32 12.21 17.86
C TYR A 5 -5.09 12.62 16.41
N PHE A 6 -3.96 12.21 15.83
CA PHE A 6 -3.71 12.30 14.40
C PHE A 6 -3.55 10.87 13.88
N ILE A 7 -4.38 10.49 12.91
CA ILE A 7 -4.46 9.12 12.42
C ILE A 7 -4.23 9.14 10.91
N ASP A 8 -3.08 8.64 10.48
CA ASP A 8 -2.75 8.41 9.07
C ASP A 8 -2.89 6.93 8.79
N THR A 9 -3.40 6.56 7.61
CA THR A 9 -3.42 5.15 7.17
C THR A 9 -4.19 4.24 8.14
N VAL A 10 -5.51 4.36 8.12
CA VAL A 10 -6.38 3.71 9.11
C VAL A 10 -6.39 2.18 8.94
N ALA A 11 -5.81 1.48 9.91
CA ALA A 11 -5.83 0.02 10.01
C ALA A 11 -6.53 -0.43 11.31
N THR A 12 -7.85 -0.22 11.42
CA THR A 12 -8.53 -0.33 12.72
C THR A 12 -9.92 -0.97 12.70
N SER A 13 -10.43 -1.11 13.92
CA SER A 13 -11.41 -2.04 14.47
C SER A 13 -12.51 -1.30 15.27
N SER A 14 -13.01 -0.17 14.78
CA SER A 14 -14.02 0.59 15.53
C SER A 14 -15.43 0.15 15.17
N GLY A 15 -15.87 -0.98 15.73
CA GLY A 15 -17.22 -1.50 15.51
C GLY A 15 -17.57 -1.73 14.03
N ALA A 16 -16.57 -1.90 13.18
CA ALA A 16 -16.77 -2.10 11.76
C ALA A 16 -17.48 -3.44 11.53
N PRO A 17 -18.49 -3.50 10.64
CA PRO A 17 -19.04 -4.77 10.21
C PRO A 17 -17.94 -5.57 9.50
N ALA A 18 -18.09 -6.90 9.47
CA ALA A 18 -17.02 -7.80 9.00
C ALA A 18 -16.59 -7.54 7.54
N ASP A 19 -17.50 -7.02 6.71
CA ASP A 19 -17.24 -6.63 5.32
C ASP A 19 -16.52 -5.30 5.17
N GLU A 20 -16.52 -4.44 6.20
CA GLU A 20 -15.79 -3.16 6.24
C GLU A 20 -14.52 -3.20 7.09
N PHE A 21 -14.31 -4.29 7.86
CA PHE A 21 -13.11 -4.48 8.67
C PHE A 21 -11.88 -4.71 7.77
N LEU A 22 -10.75 -4.07 8.11
CA LEU A 22 -9.49 -4.28 7.42
C LEU A 22 -8.85 -5.61 7.83
N TYR A 23 -9.24 -6.68 7.15
CA TYR A 23 -8.58 -7.96 7.30
C TYR A 23 -7.36 -8.06 6.39
N VAL A 24 -6.21 -8.43 6.94
CA VAL A 24 -4.99 -8.64 6.15
C VAL A 24 -5.19 -9.78 5.15
N SER A 25 -5.97 -10.80 5.50
CA SER A 25 -6.35 -11.88 4.57
C SER A 25 -7.11 -11.41 3.32
N ASN A 26 -7.58 -10.15 3.29
CA ASN A 26 -8.23 -9.52 2.14
C ASN A 26 -7.31 -8.59 1.32
N TRP A 27 -6.03 -8.39 1.67
CA TRP A 27 -5.18 -7.44 0.92
C TRP A 27 -5.09 -7.74 -0.58
N ASP A 28 -5.11 -9.01 -0.99
CA ASP A 28 -5.13 -9.35 -2.43
C ASP A 28 -6.32 -8.71 -3.16
N ARG A 29 -7.48 -8.59 -2.50
CA ARG A 29 -8.66 -7.87 -3.02
C ARG A 29 -8.43 -6.36 -3.04
N TYR A 30 -7.91 -5.80 -1.94
CA TYR A 30 -7.67 -4.36 -1.80
C TYR A 30 -6.69 -3.83 -2.87
N PHE A 31 -5.57 -4.54 -3.06
CA PHE A 31 -4.63 -4.24 -4.14
C PHE A 31 -5.25 -4.39 -5.53
N GLY A 32 -6.11 -5.40 -5.72
CA GLY A 32 -6.85 -5.59 -6.98
C GLY A 32 -7.74 -4.39 -7.30
N GLU A 33 -8.57 -3.96 -6.35
CA GLU A 33 -9.50 -2.84 -6.50
C GLU A 33 -8.80 -1.51 -6.74
N ILE A 34 -7.77 -1.19 -5.94
CA ILE A 34 -6.99 0.04 -6.14
C ILE A 34 -6.16 -0.02 -7.41
N GLY A 35 -5.63 -1.20 -7.74
CA GLY A 35 -4.97 -1.45 -9.02
C GLY A 35 -5.89 -1.14 -10.21
N ASP A 36 -7.12 -1.65 -10.20
CA ASP A 36 -8.10 -1.38 -11.25
C ASP A 36 -8.46 0.11 -11.34
N LYS A 37 -8.62 0.80 -10.20
CA LYS A 37 -8.82 2.26 -10.19
C LYS A 37 -7.63 3.00 -10.79
N PHE A 38 -6.40 2.62 -10.44
CA PHE A 38 -5.18 3.23 -10.99
C PHE A 38 -5.07 3.00 -12.50
N MET A 39 -5.39 1.79 -12.99
CA MET A 39 -5.39 1.49 -14.42
C MET A 39 -6.45 2.31 -15.16
N ALA A 40 -7.65 2.45 -14.61
CA ALA A 40 -8.71 3.27 -15.20
C ALA A 40 -8.37 4.77 -15.24
N LEU A 41 -7.59 5.27 -14.27
CA LEU A 41 -7.02 6.62 -14.32
C LEU A 41 -5.95 6.73 -15.40
N SER A 42 -5.08 5.73 -15.50
CA SER A 42 -4.00 5.69 -16.49
C SER A 42 -4.52 5.69 -17.92
N GLU A 43 -5.61 4.97 -18.20
CA GLU A 43 -6.26 4.93 -19.52
C GLU A 43 -6.82 6.28 -19.98
N LYS A 44 -7.07 7.22 -19.05
CA LYS A 44 -7.53 8.58 -19.39
C LYS A 44 -6.38 9.52 -19.76
N ASP A 45 -5.15 9.16 -19.43
CA ASP A 45 -3.96 9.95 -19.73
C ASP A 45 -3.55 9.70 -21.20
N GLN A 46 -3.49 10.78 -21.98
CA GLN A 46 -3.17 10.72 -23.41
C GLN A 46 -1.74 10.22 -23.70
N SER A 47 -0.85 10.22 -22.71
CA SER A 47 0.51 9.69 -22.83
C SER A 47 0.56 8.17 -22.85
N VAL A 48 -0.50 7.48 -22.40
CA VAL A 48 -0.55 6.02 -22.36
C VAL A 48 -0.89 5.46 -23.73
N ARG A 49 0.02 4.65 -24.28
CA ARG A 49 -0.21 3.91 -25.53
C ARG A 49 -0.93 2.60 -25.21
N THR A 50 -2.23 2.53 -25.52
CA THR A 50 -3.13 1.44 -25.11
C THR A 50 -2.75 0.08 -25.68
N HIS A 51 -2.33 -0.86 -24.84
CA HIS A 51 -2.20 -2.30 -25.17
C HIS A 51 -2.16 -3.11 -23.85
N PHE A 52 -3.32 -3.40 -23.26
CA PHE A 52 -3.45 -4.26 -22.08
C PHE A 52 -3.98 -5.64 -22.52
N GLY A 53 -3.07 -6.55 -22.90
CA GLY A 53 -3.43 -7.94 -23.18
C GLY A 53 -3.65 -8.76 -21.91
N CYS A 54 -4.50 -9.79 -22.01
CA CYS A 54 -4.70 -10.80 -20.97
C CYS A 54 -3.94 -12.09 -21.33
N ASP A 55 -3.33 -12.73 -20.31
CA ASP A 55 -2.78 -14.12 -20.22
C ASP A 55 -1.27 -14.38 -20.52
N PRO A 56 -0.58 -15.30 -19.79
CA PRO A 56 0.48 -14.91 -18.84
C PRO A 56 1.92 -15.45 -19.08
N PRO A 57 2.92 -14.85 -18.38
CA PRO A 57 3.40 -15.31 -17.06
C PRO A 57 2.97 -14.38 -15.88
N ALA A 58 1.87 -14.74 -15.18
CA ALA A 58 1.03 -13.80 -14.39
C ALA A 58 1.53 -13.48 -12.98
N VAL A 59 2.14 -14.43 -12.26
CA VAL A 59 2.37 -14.29 -10.81
C VAL A 59 3.43 -13.23 -10.52
N ALA A 60 4.62 -13.37 -11.11
CA ALA A 60 5.72 -12.43 -10.87
C ALA A 60 5.37 -11.01 -11.32
N LEU A 61 4.62 -10.87 -12.42
CA LEU A 61 4.16 -9.58 -12.91
C LEU A 61 3.16 -8.94 -11.96
N ARG A 62 2.16 -9.69 -11.46
CA ARG A 62 1.20 -9.18 -10.44
C ARG A 62 1.94 -8.60 -9.23
N VAL A 63 2.90 -9.37 -8.70
CA VAL A 63 3.74 -8.96 -7.56
C VAL A 63 4.56 -7.72 -7.88
N ALA A 64 5.22 -7.67 -9.03
CA ALA A 64 5.98 -6.49 -9.46
C ALA A 64 5.10 -5.24 -9.55
N LEU A 65 3.92 -5.33 -10.17
CA LEU A 65 2.97 -4.23 -10.25
C LEU A 65 2.48 -3.81 -8.86
N GLY A 66 2.26 -4.77 -7.94
CA GLY A 66 1.85 -4.49 -6.57
C GLY A 66 2.91 -3.72 -5.79
N THR A 67 4.19 -4.09 -5.95
CA THR A 67 5.32 -3.34 -5.37
C THR A 67 5.37 -1.91 -5.90
N LEU A 68 5.25 -1.71 -7.22
CA LEU A 68 5.30 -0.37 -7.82
C LEU A 68 4.11 0.50 -7.39
N LEU A 69 2.91 -0.08 -7.28
CA LEU A 69 1.67 0.63 -6.95
C LEU A 69 1.75 1.39 -5.62
N MET A 70 2.52 0.86 -4.66
CA MET A 70 2.70 1.41 -3.32
C MET A 70 3.42 2.75 -3.27
N ASP A 71 4.29 3.03 -4.24
CA ASP A 71 5.10 4.23 -4.27
C ASP A 71 4.57 5.22 -5.32
N ILE A 72 4.48 6.49 -4.95
CA ILE A 72 3.82 7.53 -5.74
C ILE A 72 4.51 7.81 -7.09
N TYR A 73 5.81 7.52 -7.18
CA TYR A 73 6.62 7.70 -8.38
C TYR A 73 6.83 6.38 -9.13
N GLN A 74 7.15 5.29 -8.44
CA GLN A 74 7.37 3.98 -9.05
C GLN A 74 6.13 3.45 -9.76
N ARG A 75 4.92 3.71 -9.24
CA ARG A 75 3.66 3.33 -9.92
C ARG A 75 3.52 3.91 -11.32
N ARG A 76 4.19 5.03 -11.62
CA ARG A 76 4.19 5.65 -12.96
C ARG A 76 4.91 4.78 -14.00
N LEU A 77 5.73 3.83 -13.58
CA LEU A 77 6.38 2.84 -14.45
C LEU A 77 5.43 1.71 -14.88
N ILE A 78 4.26 1.57 -14.24
CA ILE A 78 3.30 0.50 -14.55
C ILE A 78 2.82 0.56 -16.02
N PRO A 79 2.29 1.70 -16.53
CA PRO A 79 1.86 1.78 -17.93
C PRO A 79 2.94 1.46 -18.96
N PRO A 80 4.16 2.04 -18.93
CA PRO A 80 5.19 1.70 -19.92
C PRO A 80 5.70 0.25 -19.79
N LEU A 81 5.77 -0.31 -18.58
CA LEU A 81 6.11 -1.72 -18.40
C LEU A 81 5.11 -2.62 -19.13
N VAL A 82 3.81 -2.41 -18.90
CA VAL A 82 2.77 -3.23 -19.53
C VAL A 82 2.74 -3.01 -21.04
N TYR A 83 2.91 -1.77 -21.50
CA TYR A 83 3.02 -1.47 -22.93
C TYR A 83 4.14 -2.27 -23.61
N ARG A 84 5.34 -2.26 -23.03
CA ARG A 84 6.50 -2.97 -23.59
C ARG A 84 6.33 -4.49 -23.57
N LEU A 85 5.80 -5.02 -22.47
CA LEU A 85 5.47 -6.45 -22.37
C LEU A 85 4.45 -6.87 -23.45
N ASN A 86 3.43 -6.04 -23.71
CA ASN A 86 2.41 -6.37 -24.69
C ASN A 86 2.88 -6.18 -26.14
N ARG A 87 3.73 -5.19 -26.44
CA ARG A 87 4.17 -4.95 -27.83
C ARG A 87 5.15 -6.01 -28.33
N CYS A 88 5.76 -6.79 -27.44
CA CYS A 88 6.63 -7.94 -27.75
C CYS A 88 7.75 -7.61 -28.75
N ASN A 89 8.45 -6.48 -28.58
CA ASN A 89 9.51 -6.05 -29.49
C ASN A 89 10.90 -6.53 -29.00
N SER A 90 11.80 -6.88 -29.93
CA SER A 90 13.18 -7.26 -29.58
C SER A 90 13.95 -6.16 -28.85
N ASN A 91 13.65 -4.89 -29.11
CA ASN A 91 14.27 -3.75 -28.43
C ASN A 91 13.86 -3.62 -26.96
N ASP A 92 12.83 -4.34 -26.52
CA ASP A 92 12.39 -4.33 -25.12
C ASP A 92 13.18 -5.32 -24.26
N VAL A 93 13.85 -6.31 -24.85
CA VAL A 93 14.51 -7.38 -24.09
C VAL A 93 15.53 -6.82 -23.10
N ASP A 94 16.40 -5.90 -23.53
CA ASP A 94 17.42 -5.31 -22.66
C ASP A 94 16.80 -4.35 -21.62
N VAL A 95 15.78 -3.57 -22.03
CA VAL A 95 15.06 -2.65 -21.13
C VAL A 95 14.35 -3.43 -20.03
N LEU A 96 13.62 -4.49 -20.39
CA LEU A 96 12.86 -5.32 -19.45
C LEU A 96 13.79 -6.16 -18.57
N THR A 97 14.92 -6.65 -19.09
CA THR A 97 15.93 -7.34 -18.29
C THR A 97 16.45 -6.41 -17.19
N HIS A 98 16.88 -5.19 -17.55
CA HIS A 98 17.37 -4.20 -16.58
C HIS A 98 16.28 -3.75 -15.60
N PHE A 99 15.03 -3.64 -16.07
CA PHE A 99 13.88 -3.33 -15.20
C PHE A 99 13.66 -4.40 -14.13
N VAL A 100 13.73 -5.68 -14.51
CA VAL A 100 13.61 -6.80 -13.57
C VAL A 100 14.78 -6.82 -12.58
N GLU A 101 16.01 -6.55 -13.03
CA GLU A 101 17.17 -6.40 -12.15
C GLU A 101 16.96 -5.27 -11.12
N SER A 102 16.46 -4.12 -11.59
CA SER A 102 16.18 -2.95 -10.75
C SER A 102 15.09 -3.25 -9.70
N LEU A 103 14.02 -3.92 -10.11
CA LEU A 103 12.96 -4.38 -9.21
C LEU A 103 13.44 -5.38 -8.17
N ASN A 104 14.23 -6.38 -8.58
CA ASN A 104 14.78 -7.36 -7.64
C ASN A 104 15.67 -6.69 -6.61
N ALA A 105 16.43 -5.69 -7.04
CA ALA A 105 17.30 -4.97 -6.16
C ALA A 105 16.56 -4.01 -5.20
N LEU A 106 15.24 -3.76 -5.36
CA LEU A 106 14.39 -3.12 -4.34
C LEU A 106 14.03 -4.07 -3.18
N ARG A 107 14.12 -5.39 -3.41
CA ARG A 107 13.77 -6.41 -2.42
C ARG A 107 14.93 -6.78 -1.51
N GLU A 108 16.13 -6.33 -1.85
CA GLU A 108 17.31 -6.54 -1.03
C GLU A 108 17.15 -5.81 0.31
N PRO A 109 17.39 -6.48 1.45
CA PRO A 109 17.30 -5.86 2.76
C PRO A 109 18.22 -4.63 2.84
N VAL A 110 17.69 -3.55 3.39
CA VAL A 110 18.47 -2.34 3.73
C VAL A 110 18.91 -2.41 5.19
N SER A 111 19.81 -1.53 5.62
CA SER A 111 20.28 -1.47 7.01
C SER A 111 19.13 -1.37 8.02
N GLU A 112 18.09 -0.63 7.65
CA GLU A 112 16.90 -0.35 8.43
C GLU A 112 16.06 -1.60 8.65
N SER A 113 16.15 -2.60 7.76
CA SER A 113 15.46 -3.87 7.91
C SER A 113 15.89 -4.61 9.19
N ALA A 114 17.07 -4.32 9.74
CA ALA A 114 17.52 -4.86 11.02
C ALA A 114 16.70 -4.37 12.23
N TYR A 115 15.98 -3.25 12.09
CA TYR A 115 15.11 -2.70 13.14
C TYR A 115 13.65 -3.19 13.05
N ILE A 116 13.33 -4.01 12.04
CA ILE A 116 11.98 -4.55 11.85
C ILE A 116 11.85 -5.88 12.60
N SER A 117 10.88 -5.96 13.52
CA SER A 117 10.53 -7.22 14.19
C SER A 117 9.44 -7.95 13.42
N THR A 118 9.84 -8.79 12.47
CA THR A 118 8.92 -9.65 11.70
C THR A 118 8.06 -10.54 12.61
N LEU A 119 8.64 -11.01 13.72
CA LEU A 119 7.90 -11.81 14.71
C LEU A 119 6.77 -11.00 15.36
N LEU A 120 7.06 -9.77 15.81
CA LEU A 120 6.05 -8.90 16.42
C LEU A 120 4.98 -8.50 15.41
N TYR A 121 5.39 -8.19 14.19
CA TYR A 121 4.46 -7.87 13.10
C TYR A 121 3.44 -9.00 12.89
N TYR A 122 3.90 -10.25 12.70
CA TYR A 122 3.00 -11.37 12.50
C TYR A 122 2.20 -11.74 13.75
N LEU A 123 2.76 -11.57 14.95
CA LEU A 123 2.01 -11.75 16.20
C LEU A 123 0.78 -10.83 16.24
N ILE A 124 0.93 -9.56 15.87
CA ILE A 124 -0.16 -8.58 15.84
C ILE A 124 -1.13 -8.89 14.70
N VAL A 125 -0.63 -9.04 13.47
CA VAL A 125 -1.46 -9.28 12.28
C VAL A 125 -2.34 -10.52 12.45
N TYR A 126 -1.77 -11.62 12.92
CA TYR A 126 -2.52 -12.87 13.09
C TYR A 126 -3.49 -12.85 14.26
N SER A 127 -3.22 -12.07 15.31
CA SER A 127 -4.12 -11.96 16.47
C SER A 127 -5.28 -11.00 16.18
N GLU A 128 -5.01 -9.86 15.53
CA GLU A 128 -5.94 -8.73 15.44
C GLU A 128 -6.63 -8.60 14.08
N MET A 129 -5.91 -8.90 13.00
CA MET A 129 -6.29 -8.51 11.64
C MET A 129 -6.53 -9.69 10.69
N TRP A 130 -6.49 -10.93 11.19
CA TRP A 130 -6.81 -12.12 10.42
C TRP A 130 -8.31 -12.46 10.51
N GLU A 131 -8.91 -12.85 9.39
CA GLU A 131 -10.30 -13.33 9.34
C GLU A 131 -10.49 -14.56 10.24
N LYS A 132 -11.51 -14.54 11.10
CA LYS A 132 -11.99 -15.71 11.86
C LYS A 132 -13.44 -15.97 11.42
N THR A 133 -13.83 -17.06 10.77
CA THR A 133 -13.15 -18.26 10.28
C THR A 133 -12.11 -18.00 9.19
N THR A 134 -10.95 -18.66 9.26
CA THR A 134 -9.87 -18.54 8.27
C THR A 134 -10.31 -19.05 6.89
N PRO A 135 -10.16 -18.27 5.80
CA PRO A 135 -10.43 -18.71 4.44
C PRO A 135 -9.59 -19.94 4.05
N ASP A 136 -10.13 -20.81 3.18
CA ASP A 136 -9.36 -21.93 2.64
C ASP A 136 -8.30 -21.45 1.64
N GLN A 137 -7.33 -22.33 1.31
CA GLN A 137 -6.21 -21.93 0.45
C GLN A 137 -6.69 -21.70 -1.00
N GLN A 138 -7.78 -22.35 -1.41
CA GLN A 138 -8.36 -22.17 -2.73
C GLN A 138 -8.95 -20.76 -2.86
N GLU A 139 -9.69 -20.28 -1.86
CA GLU A 139 -10.22 -18.93 -1.81
C GLU A 139 -9.09 -17.89 -1.82
N MET A 140 -8.08 -18.05 -0.97
CA MET A 140 -6.94 -17.12 -0.94
C MET A 140 -6.18 -17.08 -2.27
N THR A 141 -5.98 -18.25 -2.90
CA THR A 141 -5.37 -18.34 -4.23
C THR A 141 -6.26 -17.69 -5.29
N ALA A 142 -7.58 -17.87 -5.23
CA ALA A 142 -8.52 -17.24 -6.15
C ALA A 142 -8.54 -15.72 -6.00
N ARG A 143 -8.47 -15.19 -4.77
CA ARG A 143 -8.34 -13.75 -4.50
C ARG A 143 -7.10 -13.18 -5.20
N PHE A 144 -5.92 -13.80 -5.01
CA PHE A 144 -4.69 -13.37 -5.66
C PHE A 144 -4.75 -13.48 -7.20
N MET A 145 -5.19 -14.62 -7.72
CA MET A 145 -5.19 -14.87 -9.17
C MET A 145 -6.23 -14.02 -9.91
N GLY A 146 -7.32 -13.65 -9.24
CA GLY A 146 -8.36 -12.76 -9.77
C GLY A 146 -7.94 -11.29 -9.85
N SER A 147 -6.96 -10.85 -9.05
CA SER A 147 -6.49 -9.46 -9.04
C SER A 147 -5.47 -9.19 -10.15
N ARG A 148 -5.61 -8.06 -10.85
CA ARG A 148 -4.63 -7.62 -11.88
C ARG A 148 -3.29 -7.22 -11.26
N ILE A 149 -3.34 -6.61 -10.09
CA ILE A 149 -2.20 -6.10 -9.32
C ILE A 149 -2.35 -6.59 -7.87
N SER A 150 -1.31 -7.22 -7.31
CA SER A 150 -1.26 -7.61 -5.90
C SER A 150 0.17 -7.94 -5.48
N THR A 151 0.53 -7.74 -4.22
CA THR A 151 1.85 -8.11 -3.67
C THR A 151 2.03 -9.61 -3.48
N GLY A 152 0.95 -10.41 -3.48
CA GLY A 152 1.01 -11.86 -3.29
C GLY A 152 1.48 -12.32 -1.90
N LEU A 153 1.65 -11.39 -0.95
CA LEU A 153 2.11 -11.70 0.41
C LEU A 153 1.09 -12.54 1.18
N VAL A 154 -0.20 -12.34 0.89
CA VAL A 154 -1.28 -12.81 1.75
C VAL A 154 -1.67 -14.25 1.47
N TYR A 155 -1.82 -14.67 0.22
CA TYR A 155 -2.04 -16.10 -0.08
C TYR A 155 -0.86 -17.00 0.36
N GLN A 156 0.34 -16.42 0.56
CA GLN A 156 1.51 -17.09 1.13
C GLN A 156 1.56 -17.04 2.68
N ALA A 157 0.76 -16.18 3.31
CA ALA A 157 0.75 -15.98 4.75
C ALA A 157 -0.08 -17.04 5.51
N LYS A 158 -0.83 -17.89 4.83
CA LYS A 158 -1.67 -18.92 5.46
C LYS A 158 -0.87 -20.00 6.20
N PRO A 159 0.16 -20.65 5.62
CA PRO A 159 0.94 -21.63 6.37
C PRO A 159 1.63 -21.02 7.62
N PRO A 160 2.26 -19.83 7.55
CA PRO A 160 2.76 -19.15 8.75
C PRO A 160 1.66 -18.81 9.77
N TYR A 161 0.49 -18.34 9.33
CA TYR A 161 -0.66 -18.12 10.22
C TYR A 161 -1.06 -19.41 10.96
N CYS A 162 -1.22 -20.52 10.24
CA CYS A 162 -1.58 -21.82 10.82
C CYS A 162 -0.50 -22.30 11.81
N ALA A 163 0.77 -22.09 11.49
CA ALA A 163 1.87 -22.40 12.40
C ALA A 163 1.82 -21.54 13.67
N PHE A 164 1.62 -20.23 13.55
CA PHE A 164 1.58 -19.30 14.68
C PHE A 164 0.36 -19.55 15.57
N SER A 165 -0.83 -19.64 14.97
CA SER A 165 -2.09 -19.76 15.70
C SER A 165 -2.30 -21.14 16.30
N LYS A 166 -1.76 -22.19 15.66
CA LYS A 166 -2.13 -23.59 15.92
C LYS A 166 -3.65 -23.79 15.84
N GLU A 167 -4.31 -23.05 14.94
CA GLU A 167 -5.74 -23.19 14.67
C GLU A 167 -6.06 -24.65 14.32
N LYS A 168 -7.14 -25.18 14.92
CA LYS A 168 -7.64 -26.52 14.63
C LYS A 168 -8.81 -26.40 13.66
N SER A 169 -8.50 -26.45 12.38
CA SER A 169 -9.49 -26.38 11.30
C SER A 169 -8.99 -27.16 10.10
N ASP A 170 -9.92 -27.71 9.30
CA ASP A 170 -9.59 -28.39 8.03
C ASP A 170 -8.74 -27.49 7.12
N SER A 171 -8.95 -26.17 7.21
CA SER A 171 -8.20 -25.15 6.47
C SER A 171 -6.72 -25.06 6.89
N CYS A 172 -6.38 -25.32 8.15
CA CYS A 172 -5.00 -25.31 8.63
C CYS A 172 -4.34 -26.70 8.70
N ASP A 173 -5.14 -27.75 8.89
CA ASP A 173 -4.66 -29.13 9.01
C ASP A 173 -3.96 -29.62 7.73
N GLU A 174 -4.32 -29.08 6.56
CA GLU A 174 -3.71 -29.42 5.26
C GLU A 174 -2.20 -29.14 5.18
N PHE A 175 -1.67 -28.22 6.00
CA PHE A 175 -0.27 -27.81 5.96
C PHE A 175 0.63 -28.62 6.89
N GLU A 176 0.06 -29.42 7.80
CA GLU A 176 0.80 -30.19 8.81
C GLU A 176 1.77 -29.36 9.67
N VAL A 177 1.51 -28.06 9.82
CA VAL A 177 2.28 -27.10 10.64
C VAL A 177 1.71 -26.98 12.06
N GLY A 178 2.40 -26.24 12.95
CA GLY A 178 1.91 -26.04 14.32
C GLY A 178 2.16 -27.21 15.29
N ASN A 179 2.74 -28.30 14.80
CA ASN A 179 3.04 -29.53 15.56
C ASN A 179 4.20 -29.42 16.58
N TYR A 180 4.66 -28.20 16.88
CA TYR A 180 5.71 -27.97 17.87
C TYR A 180 5.14 -27.96 19.31
N ALA A 181 5.99 -28.29 20.29
CA ALA A 181 5.58 -28.51 21.68
C ALA A 181 5.09 -27.23 22.42
N ALA A 182 5.48 -26.05 21.95
CA ALA A 182 5.07 -24.78 22.55
C ALA A 182 3.61 -24.39 22.20
N LYS A 183 3.10 -23.39 22.92
CA LYS A 183 1.80 -22.77 22.65
C LYS A 183 1.84 -21.96 21.35
N GLY A 184 0.68 -21.63 20.80
CA GLY A 184 0.57 -20.71 19.67
C GLY A 184 1.24 -19.36 19.98
N ILE A 185 1.87 -18.77 18.97
CA ILE A 185 2.46 -17.44 18.99
C ILE A 185 1.37 -16.44 18.55
N ILE A 186 0.29 -16.40 19.33
CA ILE A 186 -0.87 -15.53 19.16
C ILE A 186 -1.38 -15.11 20.54
N TYR A 187 -2.13 -14.03 20.61
CA TYR A 187 -2.81 -13.60 21.82
C TYR A 187 -4.32 -13.44 21.58
N GLU A 188 -5.08 -13.52 22.68
CA GLU A 188 -6.53 -13.34 22.61
C GLU A 188 -6.87 -11.86 22.45
N ARG A 189 -7.84 -11.59 21.59
CA ARG A 189 -8.45 -10.27 21.42
C ARG A 189 -9.05 -9.82 22.74
N ASP A 190 -8.73 -8.60 23.15
CA ASP A 190 -9.22 -8.07 24.42
C ASP A 190 -10.64 -7.47 24.29
N GLN A 191 -11.13 -6.87 25.37
CA GLN A 191 -12.47 -6.27 25.42
C GLN A 191 -12.65 -5.05 24.50
N TYR A 192 -11.55 -4.48 23.95
CA TYR A 192 -11.56 -3.32 23.06
C TYR A 192 -11.51 -3.72 21.58
N TRP A 193 -11.22 -4.98 21.27
CA TRP A 193 -11.22 -5.45 19.89
C TRP A 193 -12.60 -5.31 19.25
N ASN A 194 -12.62 -4.75 18.06
CA ASN A 194 -13.82 -4.42 17.28
C ASN A 194 -14.86 -3.58 18.06
N LYS A 195 -14.41 -2.68 18.94
CA LYS A 195 -15.29 -1.76 19.69
C LYS A 195 -15.18 -0.34 19.18
N THR A 196 -16.33 0.29 19.06
CA THR A 196 -16.43 1.72 18.78
C THR A 196 -15.68 2.51 19.86
N ALA A 197 -14.81 3.42 19.42
CA ALA A 197 -14.10 4.32 20.31
C ALA A 197 -14.84 5.66 20.42
N THR A 198 -14.83 6.24 21.62
CA THR A 198 -15.42 7.55 21.91
C THR A 198 -14.31 8.60 21.98
N ILE A 199 -14.48 9.70 21.26
CA ILE A 199 -13.59 10.86 21.33
C ILE A 199 -13.80 11.53 22.70
N PRO A 200 -12.76 11.64 23.55
CA PRO A 200 -12.91 12.26 24.87
C PRO A 200 -13.33 13.74 24.77
N ASN A 201 -13.95 14.23 25.84
CA ASN A 201 -14.29 15.66 25.94
C ASN A 201 -13.03 16.53 25.83
N ASN A 202 -13.11 17.61 25.05
CA ASN A 202 -12.00 18.52 24.73
C ASN A 202 -10.83 17.85 23.99
N THR A 203 -11.07 16.72 23.34
CA THR A 203 -10.13 16.06 22.43
C THR A 203 -10.70 16.06 21.02
N SER A 204 -9.84 16.09 20.02
CA SER A 204 -10.17 16.01 18.60
C SER A 204 -9.55 14.79 17.92
N ASP A 205 -10.04 14.46 16.74
CA ASP A 205 -9.44 13.45 15.86
C ASP A 205 -9.23 14.03 14.45
N LEU A 206 -7.99 14.07 13.98
CA LEU A 206 -7.65 14.42 12.60
C LEU A 206 -7.18 13.16 11.87
N MET A 207 -7.96 12.71 10.91
CA MET A 207 -7.65 11.56 10.09
C MET A 207 -7.17 11.99 8.70
N CYS A 208 -6.23 11.24 8.14
CA CYS A 208 -5.79 11.38 6.76
C CYS A 208 -5.88 10.04 6.01
N SER A 209 -6.29 10.09 4.75
CA SER A 209 -6.44 8.88 3.91
C SER A 209 -6.02 9.13 2.47
N GLY A 210 -5.34 8.14 1.87
CA GLY A 210 -4.98 8.13 0.45
C GLY A 210 -6.03 7.43 -0.40
N GLY A 211 -6.50 8.10 -1.45
CA GLY A 211 -7.52 7.59 -2.37
C GLY A 211 -7.04 6.44 -3.27
N LEU A 212 -5.73 6.26 -3.39
CA LEU A 212 -5.09 5.15 -4.09
C LEU A 212 -4.20 4.31 -3.15
N ASP A 213 -4.53 4.21 -1.86
CA ASP A 213 -3.84 3.35 -0.89
C ASP A 213 -4.37 1.89 -0.97
N PRO A 214 -3.57 0.92 -1.45
CA PRO A 214 -3.99 -0.48 -1.54
C PRO A 214 -3.84 -1.28 -0.24
N GLN A 215 -3.13 -0.76 0.77
CA GLN A 215 -2.95 -1.42 2.07
C GLN A 215 -4.03 -1.02 3.08
N THR A 216 -4.40 0.27 3.10
CA THR A 216 -5.55 0.78 3.86
C THR A 216 -6.50 1.56 2.94
N PRO A 217 -7.36 0.85 2.20
CA PRO A 217 -8.27 1.49 1.25
C PRO A 217 -9.09 2.61 1.90
N PRO A 218 -9.42 3.68 1.15
CA PRO A 218 -10.04 4.88 1.70
C PRO A 218 -11.37 4.61 2.41
N TYR A 219 -12.14 3.62 1.95
CA TYR A 219 -13.39 3.23 2.59
C TYR A 219 -13.20 2.76 4.04
N VAL A 220 -12.03 2.23 4.41
CA VAL A 220 -11.72 1.81 5.79
C VAL A 220 -11.62 3.03 6.70
N ALA A 221 -10.96 4.09 6.24
CA ALA A 221 -10.89 5.36 6.96
C ALA A 221 -12.27 6.01 7.07
N GLU A 222 -13.08 5.98 6.00
CA GLU A 222 -14.45 6.48 6.02
C GLU A 222 -15.34 5.70 7.00
N SER A 223 -15.24 4.38 7.02
CA SER A 223 -15.98 3.51 7.96
C SER A 223 -15.57 3.80 9.40
N PHE A 224 -14.27 3.91 9.67
CA PHE A 224 -13.76 4.27 10.98
C PHE A 224 -14.24 5.66 11.42
N PHE A 225 -14.14 6.65 10.53
CA PHE A 225 -14.60 8.01 10.78
C PHE A 225 -16.09 8.04 11.12
N ARG A 226 -16.94 7.30 10.40
CA ARG A 226 -18.37 7.17 10.71
C ARG A 226 -18.62 6.51 12.05
N ALA A 227 -17.86 5.45 12.36
CA ALA A 227 -18.09 4.66 13.56
C ALA A 227 -17.69 5.39 14.85
N LEU A 228 -16.66 6.24 14.84
CA LEU A 228 -16.23 6.97 16.04
C LEU A 228 -17.37 7.77 16.69
N GLU A 229 -17.51 7.63 18.00
CA GLU A 229 -18.47 8.41 18.77
C GLU A 229 -17.90 9.79 19.12
N GLY A 230 -18.52 10.84 18.63
CA GLY A 230 -18.14 12.23 18.86
C GLY A 230 -18.00 13.02 17.56
N ASP A 231 -18.27 14.32 17.64
CA ASP A 231 -18.34 15.20 16.46
C ASP A 231 -17.06 16.02 16.22
N ASN A 232 -16.14 16.04 17.18
CA ASN A 232 -14.89 16.80 17.07
C ASN A 232 -13.83 16.02 16.28
N LYS A 233 -14.17 15.69 15.03
CA LYS A 233 -13.33 14.89 14.13
C LYS A 233 -13.35 15.45 12.72
N GLU A 234 -12.25 15.27 12.01
CA GLU A 234 -12.10 15.63 10.60
C GLU A 234 -11.41 14.51 9.84
N LEU A 235 -11.87 14.20 8.62
CA LEU A 235 -11.19 13.31 7.68
C LEU A 235 -10.72 14.12 6.48
N VAL A 236 -9.41 14.17 6.27
CA VAL A 236 -8.77 14.76 5.09
C VAL A 236 -8.43 13.64 4.11
N SER A 237 -9.11 13.63 2.96
CA SER A 237 -8.90 12.65 1.89
C SER A 237 -8.03 13.24 0.79
N PHE A 238 -7.02 12.51 0.36
CA PHE A 238 -6.13 12.84 -0.74
C PHE A 238 -6.44 11.96 -1.94
N ASP A 239 -6.91 12.51 -3.05
CA ASP A 239 -7.49 11.72 -4.15
C ASP A 239 -6.54 10.68 -4.76
N TYR A 240 -5.25 11.00 -4.88
CA TYR A 240 -4.33 10.25 -5.73
C TYR A 240 -3.12 9.67 -5.01
N ILE A 241 -2.90 9.94 -3.74
CA ILE A 241 -1.71 9.43 -3.07
C ILE A 241 -1.88 7.96 -2.71
N PRO A 242 -0.80 7.17 -2.67
CA PRO A 242 -0.81 5.80 -2.18
C PRO A 242 -0.79 5.80 -0.64
N HIS A 243 -0.15 4.80 -0.04
CA HIS A 243 -0.10 4.62 1.41
C HIS A 243 0.65 5.74 2.13
N SER A 244 0.16 6.08 3.33
CA SER A 244 0.66 7.16 4.19
C SER A 244 0.62 8.55 3.58
N SER A 245 -0.29 9.39 4.08
CA SER A 245 -0.30 10.81 3.74
C SER A 245 0.94 11.54 4.24
N LEU A 246 1.53 11.11 5.36
CA LEU A 246 2.76 11.70 5.87
C LEU A 246 3.95 11.48 4.92
N GLY A 247 4.02 10.31 4.28
CA GLY A 247 5.14 9.93 3.41
C GLY A 247 4.91 10.17 1.91
N SER A 248 3.66 10.33 1.45
CA SER A 248 3.36 10.32 0.01
C SER A 248 2.61 11.55 -0.52
N SER A 249 2.15 12.47 0.34
CA SER A 249 1.44 13.69 -0.10
C SER A 249 2.36 14.87 -0.46
N PHE A 250 3.39 14.61 -1.27
CA PHE A 250 4.31 15.65 -1.76
C PHE A 250 3.55 16.78 -2.46
N MET A 251 3.95 18.03 -2.21
CA MET A 251 3.33 19.21 -2.82
C MET A 251 4.04 19.65 -4.11
N VAL A 252 5.23 19.11 -4.39
CA VAL A 252 5.99 19.40 -5.61
C VAL A 252 6.19 18.08 -6.34
N ASP A 253 5.64 17.98 -7.56
CA ASP A 253 5.74 16.76 -8.35
C ASP A 253 7.19 16.45 -8.73
N GLY A 254 7.67 15.26 -8.37
CA GLY A 254 9.03 14.79 -8.69
C GLY A 254 10.07 15.16 -7.65
N ASP A 255 9.70 15.88 -6.59
CA ASP A 255 10.61 16.31 -5.53
C ASP A 255 10.30 15.58 -4.21
N GLN A 256 11.06 14.52 -3.96
CA GLN A 256 10.95 13.71 -2.73
C GLN A 256 11.57 14.38 -1.50
N GLU A 257 12.35 15.45 -1.69
CA GLU A 257 12.92 16.24 -0.59
C GLU A 257 11.93 17.30 -0.09
N SER A 258 10.90 17.60 -0.90
CA SER A 258 9.84 18.52 -0.53
C SER A 258 9.00 17.99 0.64
N SER A 259 8.52 18.91 1.48
CA SER A 259 7.59 18.56 2.56
C SER A 259 6.28 17.99 1.99
N THR A 260 5.62 17.13 2.76
CA THR A 260 4.29 16.61 2.41
C THR A 260 3.18 17.44 3.05
N CYS A 261 2.02 17.49 2.41
CA CYS A 261 0.85 18.16 2.97
C CYS A 261 0.39 17.48 4.27
N GLY A 262 0.51 16.15 4.38
CA GLY A 262 0.26 15.38 5.61
C GLY A 262 1.11 15.90 6.78
N ILE A 263 2.42 16.15 6.56
CA ILE A 263 3.30 16.73 7.58
C ILE A 263 2.90 18.17 7.93
N LYS A 264 2.51 18.99 6.93
CA LYS A 264 2.00 20.35 7.20
C LYS A 264 0.69 20.34 8.00
N LEU A 265 -0.22 19.41 7.72
CA LEU A 265 -1.47 19.21 8.48
C LEU A 265 -1.17 18.80 9.92
N LEU A 266 -0.31 17.80 10.12
CA LEU A 266 0.12 17.36 11.45
C LEU A 266 0.77 18.52 12.24
N ALA A 267 1.69 19.26 11.61
CA ALA A 267 2.33 20.41 12.24
C ALA A 267 1.31 21.48 12.63
N SER A 268 0.38 21.82 11.73
CA SER A 268 -0.70 22.76 12.03
C SER A 268 -1.60 22.26 13.16
N TYR A 269 -1.93 20.98 13.19
CA TYR A 269 -2.78 20.39 14.22
C TYR A 269 -2.12 20.46 15.60
N ILE A 270 -0.83 20.13 15.69
CA ILE A 270 -0.03 20.25 16.91
C ILE A 270 0.08 21.71 17.37
N MET A 271 0.41 22.63 16.46
CA MET A 271 0.58 24.06 16.79
C MET A 271 -0.71 24.74 17.27
N ASN A 272 -1.86 24.14 17.02
CA ASN A 272 -3.16 24.64 17.46
C ASN A 272 -3.78 23.78 18.56
N ASP A 273 -2.97 23.00 19.30
CA ASP A 273 -3.43 22.15 20.42
C ASP A 273 -4.59 21.22 20.04
N GLY A 274 -4.57 20.68 18.82
CA GLY A 274 -5.64 19.83 18.30
C GLY A 274 -6.90 20.57 17.85
N ASP A 275 -6.96 21.90 17.86
CA ASP A 275 -8.16 22.63 17.42
C ASP A 275 -8.37 22.52 15.89
N LEU A 276 -9.28 21.64 15.49
CA LEU A 276 -9.64 21.40 14.09
C LEU A 276 -10.16 22.65 13.37
N LYS A 277 -10.74 23.62 14.10
CA LYS A 277 -11.23 24.88 13.51
C LYS A 277 -10.09 25.79 13.09
N ARG A 278 -8.89 25.57 13.65
CA ARG A 278 -7.66 26.32 13.35
C ARG A 278 -6.70 25.52 12.48
N LEU A 279 -7.11 24.35 12.00
CA LEU A 279 -6.31 23.54 11.08
C LEU A 279 -6.08 24.31 9.78
N ASN A 280 -4.81 24.57 9.47
CA ASN A 280 -4.42 25.15 8.20
C ASN A 280 -4.41 24.05 7.12
N ARG A 281 -5.26 24.21 6.11
CA ARG A 281 -5.47 23.25 5.02
C ARG A 281 -4.96 23.73 3.67
N THR A 282 -4.27 24.87 3.61
CA THR A 282 -3.85 25.46 2.32
C THR A 282 -2.91 24.57 1.52
N CYS A 283 -2.22 23.61 2.17
CA CYS A 283 -1.37 22.66 1.46
C CYS A 283 -2.16 21.71 0.55
N LEU A 284 -3.47 21.54 0.77
CA LEU A 284 -4.31 20.70 -0.10
C LEU A 284 -4.40 21.29 -1.51
N ASP A 285 -4.43 22.63 -1.62
CA ASP A 285 -4.43 23.34 -2.90
C ASP A 285 -3.08 23.24 -3.63
N GLU A 286 -2.02 22.88 -2.90
CA GLU A 286 -0.66 22.66 -3.44
C GLU A 286 -0.45 21.19 -3.86
N THR A 287 -1.38 20.26 -3.58
CA THR A 287 -1.20 18.86 -3.97
C THR A 287 -1.24 18.69 -5.49
N PRO A 288 -0.25 18.02 -6.11
CA PRO A 288 -0.21 17.85 -7.55
C PRO A 288 -1.41 17.04 -8.07
N PRO A 289 -1.90 17.35 -9.28
CA PRO A 289 -2.88 16.50 -9.94
C PRO A 289 -2.26 15.13 -10.26
N PHE A 290 -3.11 14.15 -10.57
CA PHE A 290 -2.65 12.86 -11.08
C PHE A 290 -1.74 13.04 -12.30
N SER A 291 -0.55 12.46 -12.25
CA SER A 291 0.48 12.56 -13.28
C SER A 291 1.17 11.22 -13.46
N LEU A 292 1.31 10.79 -14.71
CA LEU A 292 2.14 9.65 -15.11
C LEU A 292 3.51 10.07 -15.63
N THR A 293 3.89 11.33 -15.44
CA THR A 293 5.22 11.82 -15.82
C THR A 293 6.27 11.16 -14.93
N ILE A 294 7.17 10.39 -15.53
CA ILE A 294 8.22 9.65 -14.81
C ILE A 294 9.43 10.59 -14.63
N PRO A 295 9.90 10.82 -13.39
CA PRO A 295 11.13 11.59 -13.17
C PRO A 295 12.31 10.96 -13.92
N LEU A 296 13.19 11.81 -14.48
CA LEU A 296 14.34 11.39 -15.29
C LEU A 296 15.22 10.37 -14.54
N GLU A 297 15.43 10.58 -13.25
CA GLU A 297 16.23 9.68 -12.41
C GLU A 297 15.63 8.29 -12.31
N LEU A 298 14.31 8.21 -12.12
CA LEU A 298 13.58 6.95 -12.04
C LEU A 298 13.57 6.24 -13.40
N MET A 299 13.35 6.98 -14.49
CA MET A 299 13.41 6.45 -15.86
C MET A 299 14.77 5.83 -16.16
N HIS A 300 15.87 6.53 -15.87
CA HIS A 300 17.21 6.03 -16.11
C HIS A 300 17.56 4.87 -15.17
N SER A 301 17.17 4.94 -13.89
CA SER A 301 17.42 3.89 -12.92
C SER A 301 16.72 2.58 -13.28
N PHE A 302 15.44 2.62 -13.68
CA PHE A 302 14.64 1.42 -13.93
C PHE A 302 14.64 0.95 -15.39
N MET A 303 14.81 1.84 -16.37
CA MET A 303 14.63 1.48 -17.78
C MET A 303 15.83 1.82 -18.68
N ARG A 304 16.79 2.63 -18.21
CA ARG A 304 17.99 3.03 -18.98
C ARG A 304 17.67 3.46 -20.42
N THR A 305 16.69 4.33 -20.56
CA THR A 305 16.18 4.84 -21.84
C THR A 305 15.83 6.32 -21.69
N ASP A 306 15.80 7.06 -22.79
CA ASP A 306 15.32 8.46 -22.82
C ASP A 306 13.80 8.56 -23.10
N ASP A 307 13.15 7.42 -23.40
CA ASP A 307 11.71 7.31 -23.62
C ASP A 307 11.23 5.97 -23.04
N THR A 308 10.33 6.02 -22.05
CA THR A 308 9.84 4.85 -21.31
C THR A 308 8.93 3.95 -22.13
N TYR A 309 8.33 4.42 -23.21
CA TYR A 309 7.45 3.62 -24.07
C TYR A 309 8.24 3.03 -25.24
N ASP A 310 8.94 3.86 -26.00
CA ASP A 310 9.52 3.47 -27.29
C ASP A 310 11.04 3.53 -27.36
N GLY A 311 11.68 4.14 -26.36
CA GLY A 311 13.13 4.28 -26.36
C GLY A 311 13.87 2.95 -26.25
N ILE A 312 15.14 3.00 -26.64
CA ILE A 312 16.06 1.86 -26.65
C ILE A 312 16.94 1.87 -25.41
N TYR A 313 17.38 0.69 -24.99
CA TYR A 313 18.32 0.55 -23.88
C TYR A 313 19.65 1.25 -24.17
N LYS A 314 20.17 1.99 -23.19
CA LYS A 314 21.44 2.71 -23.26
C LYS A 314 22.26 2.47 -22.00
N THR A 315 23.38 1.75 -22.15
CA THR A 315 24.33 1.48 -21.06
C THR A 315 24.94 2.74 -20.47
N SER A 316 25.03 3.84 -21.24
CA SER A 316 25.57 5.13 -20.79
C SER A 316 24.68 5.89 -19.81
N LEU A 317 23.38 5.54 -19.73
CA LEU A 317 22.43 6.16 -18.81
C LEU A 317 22.53 5.46 -17.44
N SER A 318 23.64 5.66 -16.75
CA SER A 318 23.82 5.23 -15.36
C SER A 318 23.64 6.41 -14.43
N ILE A 319 22.77 6.27 -13.44
CA ILE A 319 22.71 7.16 -12.28
C ILE A 319 23.04 6.30 -11.06
N GLU A 320 23.90 6.80 -10.17
CA GLU A 320 24.08 6.20 -8.85
C GLU A 320 22.72 6.20 -8.13
N ARG A 321 22.33 5.09 -7.51
CA ARG A 321 21.07 5.01 -6.75
C ARG A 321 20.93 6.23 -5.83
N PRO A 322 19.86 7.02 -5.95
CA PRO A 322 19.49 7.95 -4.88
C PRO A 322 19.43 7.18 -3.55
N GLN A 323 20.19 7.66 -2.57
CA GLN A 323 20.07 7.18 -1.19
C GLN A 323 18.67 7.53 -0.71
N GLY A 324 17.91 6.55 -0.21
CA GLY A 324 16.56 6.79 0.33
C GLY A 324 15.40 6.14 -0.44
N MET A 325 15.64 5.45 -1.56
CA MET A 325 14.61 4.60 -2.22
C MET A 325 14.42 3.24 -1.51
N GLY A 326 14.37 3.23 -0.18
CA GLY A 326 13.90 2.11 0.63
C GLY A 326 12.47 2.41 1.08
N TYR A 327 11.62 1.37 1.06
CA TYR A 327 10.21 1.36 1.46
C TYR A 327 9.77 2.42 2.48
#